data_AF-A0A7Y2HDD4-F1
#
_entry.id   AF-A0A7Y2HDD4-F1
#
_cell.length_a   1.000
_cell.length_b   1.000
_cell.length_c   1.000
_cell.angle_alpha   90.00
_cell.angle_beta   90.00
_cell.angle_gamma   90.00
#
_symmetry.space_group_name_H-M   'P 1'
#
loop_
_entity.id
_entity.type
_entity.pdbx_description
1 polymer ?
#
loop_
_entity_poly.entity_id
_entity_poly.type
_entity_poly.pdbx_seq_one_letter_code
_entity_poly.pdbx_strand_id
1 'polypeptide(L)'
;PIEYIDENTVKGYITDIDTLFIMDKGHVAKLYKGHLFLSKMIHKDEWAVSMLSHDSEGNILYRTITEDSSFKSIRRITPMEDITKPTDRKRRFKITPDERAFDLLIRDKNIFIDCEYLMRVNLEVEQTESF
;
A
#
# COMPACT_ATOMS: atom_id res chain seq x y z
N PRO A 1 29.11 -1.06 -0.53
CA PRO A 1 30.55 -1.28 -0.81
C PRO A 1 30.77 -2.66 -1.43
N ILE A 2 31.58 -2.73 -2.49
CA ILE A 2 31.93 -3.98 -3.18
C ILE A 2 33.36 -4.34 -2.80
N GLU A 3 33.57 -5.56 -2.31
CA GLU A 3 34.84 -6.14 -1.89
C GLU A 3 35.26 -7.24 -2.88
N TYR A 4 36.49 -7.17 -3.39
CA TYR A 4 37.05 -8.19 -4.27
C TYR A 4 37.74 -9.25 -3.42
N ILE A 5 37.31 -10.50 -3.55
CA ILE A 5 37.84 -11.63 -2.76
C ILE A 5 38.99 -12.31 -3.52
N ASP A 6 38.83 -12.50 -4.84
CA ASP A 6 39.88 -12.98 -5.75
C ASP A 6 39.56 -12.58 -7.20
N GLU A 7 40.36 -13.07 -8.16
CA GLU A 7 40.24 -12.75 -9.59
C GLU A 7 38.89 -13.15 -10.20
N ASN A 8 38.15 -14.06 -9.57
CA ASN A 8 36.87 -14.58 -10.05
C ASN A 8 35.70 -14.33 -9.10
N THR A 9 35.94 -13.75 -7.91
CA THR A 9 34.94 -13.64 -6.86
C THR A 9 34.87 -12.25 -6.28
N VAL A 10 33.66 -11.68 -6.31
CA VAL A 10 33.37 -10.36 -5.75
C VAL A 10 32.20 -10.48 -4.78
N LYS A 11 32.31 -9.84 -3.62
CA LYS A 11 31.27 -9.78 -2.60
C LYS A 11 30.80 -8.34 -2.45
N GLY A 12 29.53 -8.10 -2.77
CA GLY A 12 28.89 -6.80 -2.61
C GLY A 12 27.71 -6.89 -1.67
N TYR A 13 27.37 -5.76 -1.08
CA TYR A 13 26.07 -5.56 -0.44
C TYR A 13 25.20 -4.76 -1.40
N ILE A 14 24.09 -5.35 -1.83
CA ILE A 14 23.02 -4.64 -2.53
C ILE A 14 22.07 -4.12 -1.45
N THR A 15 21.81 -2.81 -1.46
CA THR A 15 20.80 -2.19 -0.62
C THR A 15 19.71 -1.70 -1.56
N ASP A 16 18.63 -2.47 -1.69
CA ASP A 16 17.43 -1.99 -2.34
C ASP A 16 16.71 -1.05 -1.38
N ILE A 17 16.73 0.24 -1.70
CA ILE A 17 15.96 1.24 -0.99
C ILE A 17 14.60 1.31 -1.70
N ASP A 18 13.59 0.64 -1.14
CA ASP A 18 12.19 0.87 -1.52
C ASP A 18 11.89 2.35 -1.32
N THR A 19 11.67 3.07 -2.42
CA THR A 19 11.57 4.53 -2.41
C THR A 19 10.53 5.01 -1.40
N LEU A 20 10.99 5.70 -0.36
CA LEU A 20 10.16 6.35 0.64
C LEU A 20 9.90 7.78 0.19
N PHE A 21 8.70 8.08 -0.31
CA PHE A 21 8.31 9.46 -0.61
C PHE A 21 7.61 10.06 0.60
N ILE A 22 8.29 11.01 1.27
CA ILE A 22 7.63 11.87 2.24
C ILE A 22 7.01 13.02 1.45
N MET A 23 5.70 12.99 1.27
CA MET A 23 4.98 14.02 0.51
C MET A 23 4.75 15.27 1.35
N ASP A 24 4.41 15.07 2.63
CA ASP A 24 4.19 16.12 3.64
C ASP A 24 4.42 15.50 5.04
N LYS A 25 4.47 16.33 6.09
CA LYS A 25 4.60 15.85 7.47
C LYS A 25 3.50 14.83 7.79
N GLY A 26 3.90 13.63 8.22
CA GLY A 26 2.97 12.55 8.53
C GLY A 26 2.36 11.86 7.30
N HIS A 27 2.83 12.12 6.08
CA HIS A 27 2.44 11.40 4.87
C HIS A 27 3.65 10.68 4.30
N VAL A 28 3.53 9.37 4.15
CA VAL A 28 4.61 8.47 3.75
C VAL A 28 4.08 7.54 2.67
N ALA A 29 4.74 7.52 1.51
CA ALA A 29 4.52 6.50 0.49
C ALA A 29 5.71 5.54 0.45
N LYS A 30 5.45 4.23 0.47
CA LYS A 30 6.49 3.20 0.45
C LYS A 30 6.09 2.05 -0.47
N LEU A 31 7.01 1.65 -1.35
CA LEU A 31 6.85 0.43 -2.14
C LEU A 31 7.02 -0.80 -1.23
N TYR A 32 6.15 -1.80 -1.39
CA TYR A 32 6.23 -3.07 -0.69
C TYR A 32 5.55 -4.16 -1.51
N LYS A 33 6.32 -5.19 -1.91
CA LYS A 33 5.83 -6.35 -2.68
C LYS A 33 5.02 -5.99 -3.94
N GLY A 34 5.48 -4.97 -4.67
CA GLY A 34 4.84 -4.52 -5.91
C GLY A 34 3.63 -3.60 -5.71
N HIS A 35 3.32 -3.24 -4.46
CA HIS A 35 2.26 -2.28 -4.12
C HIS A 35 2.86 -1.00 -3.53
N LEU A 36 2.30 0.15 -3.89
CA LEU A 36 2.67 1.43 -3.26
C LEU A 36 1.70 1.71 -2.11
N PHE A 37 2.19 1.61 -0.87
CA PHE A 37 1.41 1.92 0.32
C PHE A 37 1.46 3.41 0.61
N LEU A 38 0.29 4.03 0.75
CA LEU A 38 0.11 5.42 1.13
C LEU A 38 -0.32 5.45 2.60
N SER A 39 0.58 5.89 3.46
CA SER A 39 0.36 5.98 4.91
C SER A 39 0.21 7.43 5.34
N LYS A 40 -0.88 7.74 6.02
CA LYS A 40 -1.14 9.05 6.62
C LYS A 40 -1.28 8.92 8.14
N MET A 41 -0.46 9.64 8.88
CA MET A 41 -0.54 9.74 10.31
C MET A 41 -1.82 10.50 10.69
N ILE A 42 -2.70 9.85 11.44
CA ILE A 42 -3.96 10.42 11.93
C ILE A 42 -3.88 10.84 13.39
N HIS A 43 -3.01 10.16 14.15
CA HIS A 43 -2.66 10.48 15.53
C HIS A 43 -1.24 10.00 15.82
N LYS A 44 -0.67 10.35 16.99
CA LYS A 44 0.65 9.87 17.37
C LYS A 44 0.70 8.33 17.29
N ASP A 45 1.61 7.83 16.45
CA ASP A 45 1.80 6.40 16.19
C ASP A 45 0.59 5.65 15.61
N GLU A 46 -0.40 6.37 15.05
CA GLU A 46 -1.56 5.80 14.38
C GLU A 46 -1.65 6.27 12.93
N TRP A 47 -1.76 5.30 12.02
CA TRP A 47 -1.68 5.52 10.59
C TRP A 47 -2.92 4.96 9.89
N ALA A 48 -3.50 5.77 9.01
CA ALA A 48 -4.40 5.29 7.97
C ALA A 48 -3.55 4.83 6.79
N VAL A 49 -3.80 3.61 6.30
CA VAL A 49 -3.01 2.99 5.24
C VAL A 49 -3.92 2.62 4.08
N SER A 50 -3.58 3.08 2.89
CA SER A 50 -4.17 2.64 1.63
C SER A 50 -3.08 2.10 0.70
N MET A 51 -3.50 1.42 -0.36
CA MET A 51 -2.62 0.64 -1.23
C MET A 51 -2.95 0.93 -2.69
N LEU A 52 -1.94 1.28 -3.47
CA LEU A 52 -2.02 1.33 -4.93
C LEU A 52 -1.39 0.07 -5.52
N SER A 53 -2.09 -0.57 -6.43
CA SER A 53 -1.64 -1.76 -7.15
C SER A 53 -1.77 -1.56 -8.65
N HIS A 54 -0.94 -2.24 -9.43
CA HIS A 54 -1.13 -2.30 -10.88
C HIS A 54 -1.87 -3.58 -11.26
N ASP A 55 -2.70 -3.51 -12.29
CA ASP A 55 -3.13 -4.71 -13.00
C ASP A 55 -2.18 -5.09 -14.14
N SER A 56 -2.56 -6.12 -14.91
CA SER A 56 -1.83 -6.61 -16.07
C SER A 56 -1.72 -5.59 -17.21
N GLU A 57 -2.59 -4.58 -17.24
CA GLU A 57 -2.61 -3.54 -18.27
C GLU A 57 -1.87 -2.26 -17.81
N GLY A 58 -1.36 -2.26 -16.57
CA GLY A 58 -0.67 -1.12 -15.97
C GLY A 58 -1.60 -0.02 -15.45
N ASN A 59 -2.91 -0.29 -15.37
CA ASN A 59 -3.87 0.59 -14.72
C ASN A 59 -3.68 0.53 -13.20
N ILE A 60 -4.10 1.59 -12.49
CA ILE A 60 -3.90 1.69 -11.04
C ILE A 60 -5.20 1.35 -10.32
N LEU A 61 -5.13 0.37 -9.42
CA LEU A 61 -6.18 0.05 -8.44
C LEU A 61 -5.86 0.72 -7.11
N TYR A 62 -6.77 1.58 -6.66
CA TYR A 62 -6.78 2.11 -5.31
C TYR A 62 -7.55 1.16 -4.39
N ARG A 63 -6.87 0.68 -3.35
CA ARG A 63 -7.40 -0.25 -2.37
C ARG A 63 -7.26 0.26 -0.96
N THR A 64 -8.24 -0.01 -0.12
CA THR A 64 -8.18 0.35 1.30
C THR A 64 -9.06 -0.58 2.13
N ILE A 65 -8.94 -0.48 3.45
CA ILE A 65 -9.84 -1.15 4.40
C ILE A 65 -11.01 -0.21 4.68
N THR A 66 -12.23 -0.64 4.38
CA THR A 66 -13.47 0.12 4.57
C THR A 66 -14.45 -0.64 5.46
N GLU A 67 -15.69 -0.15 5.56
CA GLU A 67 -16.80 -0.84 6.24
C GLU A 67 -17.23 -2.12 5.50
N ASP A 68 -16.94 -2.22 4.19
CA ASP A 68 -17.25 -3.39 3.36
C ASP A 68 -16.16 -4.47 3.47
N SER A 69 -15.02 -4.15 4.10
CA SER A 69 -13.96 -5.11 4.36
C SER A 69 -14.39 -6.17 5.37
N SER A 70 -13.89 -7.39 5.17
CA SER A 70 -14.13 -8.51 6.08
C SER A 70 -13.37 -8.34 7.40
N PHE A 71 -14.00 -7.67 8.37
CA PHE A 71 -13.47 -7.56 9.75
C PHE A 71 -13.26 -8.95 10.40
N LYS A 72 -14.04 -9.95 9.99
CA LYS A 72 -13.84 -11.35 10.41
C LYS A 72 -12.52 -11.92 9.88
N SER A 73 -12.14 -11.61 8.64
CA SER A 73 -10.82 -12.00 8.10
C SER A 73 -9.69 -11.30 8.84
N ILE A 74 -9.82 -9.98 9.07
CA ILE A 74 -8.80 -9.19 9.78
C ILE A 74 -8.55 -9.77 11.19
N ARG A 75 -9.61 -10.01 11.97
CA ARG A 75 -9.51 -10.59 13.33
C ARG A 75 -8.84 -11.97 13.38
N ARG A 76 -8.85 -12.74 12.28
CA ARG A 76 -8.17 -14.04 12.20
C ARG A 76 -6.67 -13.90 11.92
N ILE A 77 -6.25 -12.79 11.33
CA ILE A 77 -4.87 -12.54 10.90
C ILE A 77 -4.09 -11.75 11.94
N THR A 78 -4.72 -10.73 12.54
CA THR A 78 -4.09 -9.84 13.50
C THR A 78 -5.06 -9.47 14.63
N PRO A 79 -4.56 -9.19 15.84
CA PRO A 79 -5.35 -8.56 16.88
C PRO A 79 -6.00 -7.27 16.37
N MET A 80 -7.27 -7.07 16.71
CA MET A 80 -8.07 -5.91 16.33
C MET A 80 -8.87 -5.39 17.51
N GLU A 81 -8.62 -4.12 17.83
CA GLU A 81 -9.27 -3.37 18.91
C GLU A 81 -10.34 -2.44 18.32
N ASP A 82 -11.51 -2.38 18.97
CA ASP A 82 -12.52 -1.37 18.64
C ASP A 82 -12.22 -0.11 19.45
N ILE A 83 -11.88 0.97 18.75
CA ILE A 83 -11.50 2.26 19.33
C ILE A 83 -12.56 3.32 19.06
N THR A 84 -13.79 2.90 18.75
CA THR A 84 -14.92 3.80 18.47
C THR A 84 -15.23 4.65 19.70
N LYS A 85 -15.22 5.97 19.55
CA LYS A 85 -15.66 6.90 20.59
C LYS A 85 -17.17 7.11 20.52
N PRO A 86 -17.83 7.49 21.63
CA PRO A 86 -19.27 7.80 21.63
C PRO A 86 -19.68 8.91 20.64
N THR A 87 -18.74 9.79 20.31
CA THR A 87 -18.93 10.89 19.34
C THR A 87 -18.76 10.47 17.88
N ASP A 88 -18.25 9.26 17.63
CA ASP A 88 -17.92 8.83 16.28
C ASP A 88 -19.19 8.39 15.54
N ARG A 89 -19.36 8.88 14.31
CA ARG A 89 -20.47 8.49 13.43
C ARG A 89 -20.31 7.10 12.82
N LYS A 90 -19.09 6.56 12.85
CA LYS A 90 -18.70 5.28 12.24
C LYS A 90 -17.79 4.53 13.20
N ARG A 91 -17.82 3.20 13.10
CA ARG A 91 -16.93 2.35 13.91
C ARG A 91 -15.48 2.53 13.48
N ARG A 92 -14.58 2.53 14.44
CA ARG A 92 -13.14 2.66 14.22
C ARG A 92 -12.43 1.47 14.83
N PHE A 93 -11.52 0.88 14.07
CA PHE A 93 -10.73 -0.25 14.54
C PHE A 93 -9.25 0.05 14.43
N LYS A 94 -8.49 -0.46 15.39
CA LYS A 94 -7.04 -0.43 15.41
C LYS A 94 -6.51 -1.85 15.28
N ILE A 95 -5.53 -2.03 14.39
CA ILE A 95 -4.80 -3.29 14.23
C ILE A 95 -3.31 -3.02 14.38
N THR A 96 -2.59 -4.01 14.90
CA THR A 96 -1.12 -3.94 15.05
C THR A 96 -0.52 -5.23 14.49
N PRO A 97 -0.52 -5.40 13.15
CA PRO A 97 0.01 -6.60 12.53
C PRO A 97 1.55 -6.64 12.68
N ASP A 98 2.09 -7.84 12.91
CA ASP A 98 3.50 -8.10 12.62
C ASP A 98 3.72 -8.23 11.10
N GLU A 99 4.97 -8.42 10.68
CA GLU A 99 5.32 -8.53 9.26
C GLU A 99 4.56 -9.65 8.53
N ARG A 100 4.42 -10.82 9.16
CA ARG A 100 3.72 -11.97 8.57
C ARG A 100 2.22 -11.73 8.50
N ALA A 101 1.64 -11.13 9.54
CA ALA A 101 0.24 -10.76 9.56
C ALA A 101 -0.05 -9.71 8.47
N PHE A 102 0.83 -8.71 8.33
CA PHE A 102 0.70 -7.70 7.28
C PHE A 102 0.71 -8.33 5.88
N ASP A 103 1.61 -9.28 5.64
CA ASP A 103 1.64 -10.07 4.40
C ASP A 103 0.34 -10.81 4.09
N LEU A 104 -0.33 -11.34 5.12
CA LEU A 104 -1.61 -12.02 4.96
C LEU A 104 -2.74 -11.02 4.69
N LEU A 105 -2.71 -9.85 5.34
CA LEU A 105 -3.72 -8.80 5.13
C LEU A 105 -3.72 -8.30 3.68
N ILE A 106 -2.55 -8.03 3.11
CA ILE A 106 -2.42 -7.44 1.77
C ILE A 106 -2.84 -8.42 0.66
N ARG A 107 -2.79 -9.73 0.92
CA ARG A 107 -3.16 -10.79 -0.04
C ARG A 107 -4.66 -11.06 -0.06
N ASP A 108 -5.37 -10.81 1.04
CA ASP A 108 -6.80 -11.05 1.11
C ASP A 108 -7.57 -9.89 0.46
N LYS A 109 -8.14 -10.16 -0.72
CA LYS A 109 -8.94 -9.20 -1.49
C LYS A 109 -10.22 -8.76 -0.77
N ASN A 110 -10.64 -9.47 0.29
CA ASN A 110 -11.78 -9.06 1.12
C ASN A 110 -11.36 -8.11 2.24
N ILE A 111 -10.06 -7.88 2.46
CA ILE A 111 -9.55 -6.96 3.47
C ILE A 111 -9.21 -5.62 2.82
N PHE A 112 -8.26 -5.62 1.90
CA PHE A 112 -7.99 -4.48 1.03
C PHE A 112 -8.85 -4.62 -0.23
N ILE A 113 -10.01 -3.97 -0.20
CA ILE A 113 -10.97 -4.01 -1.31
C ILE A 113 -10.66 -2.92 -2.32
N ASP A 114 -11.11 -3.13 -3.57
CA ASP A 114 -10.98 -2.15 -4.65
C ASP A 114 -11.97 -1.00 -4.42
N CYS A 115 -11.50 0.24 -4.48
CA CYS A 115 -12.31 1.45 -4.25
C CYS A 115 -12.37 2.35 -5.48
N GLU A 116 -11.22 2.54 -6.16
CA GLU A 116 -11.15 3.31 -7.40
C GLU A 116 -10.23 2.62 -8.40
N TYR A 117 -10.51 2.83 -9.68
CA TYR A 117 -9.77 2.26 -10.79
C TYR A 117 -9.39 3.38 -11.76
N LEU A 118 -8.09 3.64 -11.89
CA LEU A 118 -7.54 4.69 -12.75
C LEU A 118 -6.97 4.05 -14.00
N MET A 119 -7.66 4.28 -15.11
CA MET A 119 -7.23 3.83 -16.42
C MET A 119 -6.16 4.74 -17.00
N ARG A 120 -5.17 4.16 -17.67
CA ARG A 120 -4.26 4.92 -18.52
C ARG A 120 -5.03 5.47 -19.72
N VAL A 121 -4.85 6.75 -19.99
CA VAL A 121 -5.30 7.37 -21.24
C VAL A 121 -4.09 7.54 -22.15
N ASN A 122 -4.15 6.97 -23.36
CA ASN A 122 -3.19 7.31 -24.40
C ASN A 122 -3.57 8.69 -24.93
N LEU A 123 -2.72 9.69 -24.69
CA LEU A 123 -2.94 11.07 -25.14
C LEU A 123 -2.64 11.26 -26.65
N GLU A 124 -2.34 10.19 -27.38
CA GLU A 124 -2.24 10.19 -28.84
C GLU A 124 -3.64 10.22 -29.45
N VAL A 125 -4.33 11.35 -29.32
CA VAL A 125 -5.51 11.65 -30.13
C VAL A 125 -5.00 12.15 -31.48
N GLU A 126 -5.27 11.38 -32.53
CA GLU A 126 -5.02 11.73 -33.93
C GLU A 126 -5.50 13.15 -34.23
N GLN A 127 -4.57 14.06 -34.51
CA GLN A 127 -4.88 15.28 -35.24
C GLN A 127 -5.16 14.91 -36.71
N THR A 128 -6.38 14.47 -36.99
CA THR A 128 -6.87 14.37 -38.36
C THR A 128 -8.24 15.02 -38.46
N GLU A 129 -8.27 16.36 -38.30
CA GLU A 129 -9.31 17.14 -38.97
C GLU A 129 -8.76 17.54 -40.34
N SER A 130 -9.37 16.92 -41.35
CA SER A 130 -9.22 17.13 -42.78
C SER A 130 -9.46 18.59 -43.19
N PHE A 131 -8.59 19.08 -44.08
CA PHE A 131 -8.72 20.33 -44.84
C PHE A 131 -9.97 20.38 -45.71
#